data_AF-A0A416Z8V3-F1
#
_entry.id   AF-A0A416Z8V3-F1
#
_cell.length_a   1.000
_cell.length_b   1.000
_cell.length_c   1.000
_cell.angle_alpha   90.00
_cell.angle_beta   90.00
_cell.angle_gamma   90.00
#
_symmetry.space_group_name_H-M   'P 1'
#
loop_
_entity.id
_entity.type
_entity.pdbx_description
1 polymer ?
#
loop_
_entity_poly.entity_id
_entity_poly.type
_entity_poly.pdbx_seq_one_letter_code
_entity_poly.pdbx_strand_id
1 'polypeptide(L)'
;MNNNYTIAQRNALVEKYLWCIDTVIRKNRPLMRAARLEYDDVYQQLALRLIRAVAGFDPQKGTLQQHIFAQLKYELLNCKSAYRLCGLTGAPKEYRKSDMVSLDHISEGSSLYEQVMAA
;
A
#
# COMPACT_ATOMS: atom_id res chain seq x y z
N MET A 1 -14.83 -17.82 -12.81
CA MET A 1 -13.96 -19.02 -12.81
C MET A 1 -12.87 -18.79 -11.78
N ASN A 2 -12.83 -19.61 -10.72
CA ASN A 2 -11.82 -19.52 -9.68
C ASN A 2 -10.50 -20.04 -10.25
N ASN A 3 -9.51 -19.16 -10.42
CA ASN A 3 -8.14 -19.59 -10.75
C ASN A 3 -7.67 -20.57 -9.67
N ASN A 4 -7.64 -21.86 -10.01
CA ASN A 4 -7.32 -22.98 -9.12
C ASN A 4 -5.80 -23.08 -8.84
N TYR A 5 -5.15 -21.94 -8.62
CA TYR A 5 -3.80 -21.92 -8.10
C TYR A 5 -3.82 -22.33 -6.63
N THR A 6 -2.90 -23.21 -6.25
CA THR A 6 -2.61 -23.46 -4.83
C THR A 6 -2.06 -22.18 -4.20
N ILE A 7 -2.10 -22.10 -2.86
CA ILE A 7 -1.51 -20.96 -2.13
C ILE A 7 -0.04 -20.78 -2.52
N ALA A 8 0.73 -21.88 -2.58
CA ALA A 8 2.13 -21.85 -2.99
C ALA A 8 2.34 -21.30 -4.40
N GLN A 9 1.50 -21.70 -5.37
CA GLN A 9 1.57 -21.18 -6.74
C GLN A 9 1.23 -19.68 -6.80
N ARG A 10 0.25 -19.23 -6.02
CA ARG A 10 -0.08 -17.79 -5.92
C ARG A 10 1.09 -17.00 -5.32
N ASN A 11 1.71 -17.51 -4.25
CA ASN A 11 2.86 -16.86 -3.62
C ASN A 11 4.05 -16.77 -4.58
N ALA A 12 4.37 -17.86 -5.28
CA ALA A 12 5.43 -17.87 -6.28
C ALA A 12 5.17 -16.87 -7.42
N LEU A 13 3.91 -16.71 -7.85
CA LEU A 13 3.54 -15.68 -8.82
C LEU A 13 3.70 -14.27 -8.25
N VAL A 14 3.26 -14.01 -7.02
CA VAL A 14 3.42 -12.71 -6.36
C VAL A 14 4.91 -12.34 -6.28
N GLU A 15 5.74 -13.25 -5.77
CA GLU A 15 7.20 -13.07 -5.68
C GLU A 15 7.82 -12.78 -7.05
N LYS A 16 7.45 -13.56 -8.07
CA LYS A 16 7.91 -13.36 -9.46
C LYS A 16 7.57 -11.98 -10.02
N TYR A 17 6.48 -11.36 -9.58
CA TYR A 17 6.01 -10.08 -10.10
C TYR A 17 6.25 -8.88 -9.17
N LEU A 18 6.97 -9.04 -8.05
CA LEU A 18 7.30 -7.92 -7.14
C LEU A 18 7.97 -6.73 -7.86
N TRP A 19 8.84 -7.01 -8.84
CA TRP A 19 9.54 -5.99 -9.63
C TRP A 19 8.59 -5.04 -10.40
N CYS A 20 7.33 -5.45 -10.64
CA CYS A 20 6.32 -4.59 -11.26
C CYS A 20 6.00 -3.38 -10.37
N ILE A 21 6.04 -3.54 -9.05
CA ILE A 21 5.81 -2.47 -8.07
C ILE A 21 6.89 -1.40 -8.22
N ASP A 22 8.17 -1.79 -8.19
CA ASP A 22 9.30 -0.87 -8.37
C ASP A 22 9.21 -0.13 -9.69
N THR A 23 8.74 -0.82 -10.74
CA THR A 23 8.55 -0.22 -12.05
C THR A 23 7.45 0.82 -12.08
N VAL A 24 6.32 0.55 -11.42
CA VAL A 24 5.22 1.52 -11.28
C VAL A 24 5.66 2.72 -10.44
N ILE A 25 6.32 2.49 -9.30
CA ILE A 25 6.83 3.57 -8.44
C ILE A 25 7.81 4.45 -9.20
N ARG A 26 8.83 3.87 -9.85
CA ARG A 26 9.85 4.62 -10.58
C ARG A 26 9.25 5.51 -11.66
N LYS A 27 8.29 4.99 -12.43
CA LYS A 27 7.61 5.75 -13.50
C LYS A 27 6.72 6.88 -12.97
N ASN A 28 6.30 6.81 -11.70
CA ASN A 28 5.37 7.77 -11.10
C ASN A 28 5.99 8.58 -9.94
N ARG A 29 7.31 8.58 -9.79
CA ARG A 29 8.01 9.39 -8.77
C ARG A 29 7.59 10.86 -8.75
N PRO A 30 7.42 11.56 -9.90
CA PRO A 30 6.95 12.94 -9.89
C PRO A 30 5.57 13.11 -9.24
N LEU A 31 4.64 12.18 -9.53
CA LEU A 31 3.30 12.17 -8.94
C LEU A 31 3.36 11.91 -7.44
N MET A 32 4.16 10.93 -7.01
CA MET A 32 4.35 10.63 -5.58
C MET A 32 4.88 11.85 -4.83
N ARG A 33 5.87 12.54 -5.39
CA ARG A 33 6.44 13.76 -4.80
C ARG A 33 5.41 14.88 -4.72
N ALA A 34 4.64 15.11 -5.79
CA ALA A 34 3.61 16.15 -5.83
C ALA A 34 2.49 15.90 -4.81
N ALA A 35 2.08 14.64 -4.64
CA ALA A 35 1.05 14.22 -3.69
C ALA A 35 1.58 13.91 -2.27
N ARG A 36 2.89 14.13 -2.02
CA ARG A 36 3.57 13.82 -0.75
C ARG A 36 3.33 12.38 -0.26
N LEU A 37 3.32 11.42 -1.20
CA LEU A 37 3.17 10.00 -0.89
C LEU A 37 4.47 9.45 -0.31
N GLU A 38 4.36 8.69 0.78
CA GLU A 38 5.48 7.97 1.38
C GLU A 38 5.80 6.69 0.60
N TYR A 39 7.09 6.41 0.42
CA TYR A 39 7.53 5.30 -0.44
C TYR A 39 7.07 3.95 0.12
N ASP A 40 7.29 3.71 1.42
CA ASP A 40 6.98 2.44 2.06
C ASP A 40 5.47 2.17 2.09
N ASP A 41 4.67 3.19 2.40
CA ASP A 41 3.21 3.10 2.35
C ASP A 41 2.70 2.75 0.94
N VAL A 42 3.22 3.43 -0.09
CA VAL A 42 2.86 3.14 -1.48
C VAL A 42 3.29 1.72 -1.85
N TYR A 43 4.49 1.30 -1.44
CA TYR A 43 4.97 -0.06 -1.71
C TYR A 43 4.05 -1.11 -1.09
N GLN A 44 3.69 -0.95 0.19
CA GLN A 44 2.79 -1.86 0.91
C GLN A 44 1.41 -1.94 0.25
N GLN A 45 0.83 -0.79 -0.13
CA GLN A 45 -0.47 -0.77 -0.80
C GLN A 45 -0.43 -1.45 -2.18
N LEU A 46 0.64 -1.21 -2.95
CA LEU A 46 0.85 -1.87 -4.22
C LEU A 46 1.08 -3.37 -4.07
N ALA A 47 1.78 -3.81 -3.02
CA ALA A 47 1.97 -5.23 -2.70
C ALA A 47 0.64 -5.92 -2.37
N LEU A 48 -0.21 -5.29 -1.53
CA LEU A 48 -1.55 -5.80 -1.25
C LEU A 48 -2.40 -5.89 -2.52
N ARG A 49 -2.30 -4.90 -3.42
CA ARG A 49 -2.99 -4.95 -4.70
C ARG A 49 -2.47 -6.05 -5.60
N LEU A 50 -1.16 -6.29 -5.64
CA LEU A 50 -0.55 -7.36 -6.41
C LEU A 50 -1.10 -8.72 -5.99
N ILE A 51 -1.16 -8.99 -4.68
CA ILE A 51 -1.73 -10.24 -4.14
C ILE A 51 -3.18 -10.41 -4.62
N ARG A 52 -4.01 -9.37 -4.51
CA ARG A 52 -5.40 -9.38 -4.98
C ARG A 52 -5.52 -9.57 -6.49
N ALA A 53 -4.62 -8.95 -7.26
CA ALA A 53 -4.60 -9.06 -8.71
C ALA A 53 -4.24 -10.49 -9.17
N VAL A 54 -3.27 -11.13 -8.52
CA VAL A 54 -2.92 -12.54 -8.80
C VAL A 54 -4.07 -13.48 -8.40
N ALA A 55 -4.69 -13.26 -7.24
CA ALA A 55 -5.79 -14.09 -6.77
C ALA A 55 -7.04 -14.00 -7.65
N GLY A 56 -7.37 -12.79 -8.13
CA GLY A 56 -8.56 -12.50 -8.94
C GLY A 56 -8.32 -12.49 -10.46
N PHE A 57 -7.13 -12.88 -10.92
CA PHE A 57 -6.82 -12.87 -12.35
C PHE A 57 -7.75 -13.78 -13.14
N ASP A 58 -8.10 -13.38 -14.37
CA ASP A 58 -8.87 -14.18 -15.30
C ASP A 58 -8.05 -14.34 -16.59
N PRO A 59 -7.54 -15.54 -16.89
CA PRO A 59 -6.72 -15.80 -18.07
C PRO A 59 -7.43 -15.46 -19.40
N GLN A 60 -8.76 -15.43 -19.44
CA GLN A 60 -9.51 -15.06 -20.64
C GLN A 60 -9.43 -13.56 -20.95
N LYS A 61 -9.03 -12.73 -19.98
CA LYS A 61 -8.99 -11.27 -20.09
C LYS A 61 -7.62 -10.72 -20.49
N GLY A 62 -6.71 -11.59 -20.94
CA GLY A 62 -5.37 -11.22 -21.42
C GLY A 62 -4.25 -11.76 -20.53
N THR A 63 -3.08 -11.13 -20.59
CA THR A 63 -1.90 -11.62 -19.86
C THR A 63 -1.90 -11.15 -18.40
N LEU A 64 -1.37 -12.00 -17.49
CA LEU A 64 -1.25 -11.68 -16.07
C LEU A 64 -0.41 -10.42 -15.84
N GLN A 65 0.69 -10.25 -16.56
CA GLN A 65 1.55 -9.09 -16.44
C GLN A 65 0.82 -7.78 -16.80
N GLN A 66 0.07 -7.76 -17.92
CA GLN A 66 -0.72 -6.59 -18.30
C GLN A 66 -1.80 -6.30 -17.26
N HIS A 67 -2.48 -7.33 -16.76
CA HIS A 67 -3.45 -7.20 -15.69
C HIS A 67 -2.82 -6.58 -14.43
N ILE A 68 -1.68 -7.10 -13.97
CA ILE A 68 -0.95 -6.57 -12.80
C ILE A 68 -0.61 -5.09 -13.01
N PHE A 69 -0.01 -4.72 -14.14
CA PHE A 69 0.33 -3.31 -14.40
C PHE A 69 -0.89 -2.40 -14.41
N ALA A 70 -2.02 -2.85 -14.97
CA ALA A 70 -3.26 -2.10 -14.92
C ALA A 70 -3.73 -1.91 -13.48
N GLN A 71 -3.76 -2.99 -12.69
CA GLN A 71 -4.19 -2.95 -11.29
C GLN A 71 -3.31 -2.04 -10.43
N LEU A 72 -1.99 -2.13 -10.55
CA LEU A 72 -1.05 -1.31 -9.80
C LEU A 72 -1.16 0.18 -10.16
N LYS A 73 -1.36 0.52 -11.44
CA LYS A 73 -1.56 1.90 -11.86
C LYS A 73 -2.83 2.50 -11.24
N TYR A 74 -3.94 1.77 -11.28
CA TYR A 74 -5.20 2.24 -10.67
C TYR A 74 -5.07 2.39 -9.15
N GLU A 75 -4.40 1.45 -8.48
CA GLU A 75 -4.20 1.53 -7.03
C GLU A 75 -3.34 2.73 -6.63
N LEU A 76 -2.26 3.02 -7.38
CA LEU A 76 -1.42 4.18 -7.11
C LEU A 76 -2.20 5.49 -7.18
N LEU A 77 -3.11 5.63 -8.15
CA LEU A 77 -3.98 6.82 -8.26
C LEU A 77 -4.91 6.99 -7.05
N ASN A 78 -5.25 5.88 -6.39
CA ASN A 78 -6.08 5.84 -5.18
C ASN A 78 -5.28 5.97 -3.87
N CYS A 79 -3.94 6.03 -3.92
CA CYS A 79 -3.09 6.16 -2.71
C CYS A 79 -3.16 7.54 -2.02
N LYS A 80 -3.94 8.49 -2.55
CA LYS A 80 -3.97 9.90 -2.09
C LYS A 80 -4.72 10.14 -0.77
N SER A 81 -5.49 9.17 -0.29
CA SER A 81 -6.28 9.33 0.93
C SER A 81 -5.40 9.29 2.18
N ALA A 82 -5.63 10.19 3.15
CA ALA A 82 -4.84 10.36 4.37
C ALA A 82 -4.59 9.06 5.17
N TYR A 83 -5.57 8.16 5.24
CA TYR A 83 -5.40 6.85 5.91
C TYR A 83 -4.37 5.92 5.22
N ARG A 84 -4.13 6.09 3.91
CA ARG A 84 -3.10 5.33 3.16
C ARG A 84 -1.73 5.99 3.21
N LEU A 85 -1.68 7.26 3.57
CA LEU A 85 -0.46 8.08 3.67
C LEU A 85 0.25 7.98 5.03
N CYS A 86 -0.35 7.24 5.96
CA CYS A 86 0.12 7.10 7.34
C CYS A 86 0.03 5.65 7.83
N GLY A 87 -0.18 4.68 6.95
CA GLY A 87 -0.36 3.26 7.32
C GLY A 87 -1.57 2.91 8.21
N LEU A 88 -2.43 3.88 8.57
CA LEU A 88 -3.52 3.70 9.53
C LEU A 88 -4.78 3.14 8.88
N THR A 89 -4.80 1.83 8.69
CA THR A 89 -5.99 1.11 8.21
C THR A 89 -7.13 1.23 9.23
N GLY A 90 -8.26 1.82 8.82
CA GLY A 90 -9.44 2.00 9.68
C GLY A 90 -9.57 3.37 10.33
N ALA A 91 -8.66 4.31 10.05
CA ALA A 91 -8.80 5.69 10.53
C ALA A 91 -10.10 6.35 9.99
N PRO A 92 -10.74 7.26 10.77
CA PRO A 92 -11.90 8.02 10.32
C PRO A 92 -11.64 8.75 9.00
N LYS A 93 -12.69 9.00 8.22
CA LYS A 93 -12.57 9.70 6.93
C LYS A 93 -11.99 11.10 7.08
N GLU A 94 -12.22 11.72 8.23
CA GLU A 94 -11.77 13.06 8.58
C GLU A 94 -10.32 13.09 9.04
N TYR A 95 -9.68 11.93 9.25
CA TYR A 95 -8.30 11.83 9.72
C TYR A 95 -7.34 12.53 8.77
N ARG A 96 -6.50 13.40 9.32
CA ARG A 96 -5.48 14.15 8.60
C ARG A 96 -4.11 13.85 9.18
N LYS A 97 -3.07 14.03 8.38
CA LYS A 97 -1.68 13.94 8.85
C LYS A 97 -1.37 14.93 9.99
N SER A 98 -2.09 16.05 10.09
CA SER A 98 -2.01 16.99 11.22
C SER A 98 -2.43 16.40 12.55
N ASP A 99 -3.17 15.29 12.52
CA ASP A 99 -3.65 14.60 13.71
C ASP A 99 -2.59 13.64 14.27
N MET A 100 -1.44 13.50 13.57
CA MET A 100 -0.25 12.78 14.05
C MET A 100 0.68 13.72 14.82
N VAL A 101 1.16 13.25 15.97
CA VAL A 101 2.20 13.91 16.77
C VAL A 101 3.39 12.96 16.87
N SER A 102 4.61 13.47 16.64
CA SER A 102 5.83 12.67 16.85
C SER A 102 6.01 12.39 18.34
N LEU A 103 6.48 11.19 18.69
CA LEU A 103 6.76 10.83 20.08
C LEU A 103 7.75 11.79 20.74
N ASP A 104 8.68 12.36 19.97
CA ASP A 104 9.67 13.33 20.46
C ASP A 104 9.03 14.66 20.92
N HIS A 105 7.78 14.93 20.52
CA HIS A 105 7.02 16.11 20.94
C HIS A 105 6.15 15.84 22.17
N ILE A 106 6.09 14.60 22.67
CA ILE A 106 5.37 14.25 23.88
C ILE A 106 6.27 14.58 25.08
N SER A 107 5.83 15.54 25.91
CA SER A 107 6.53 15.87 27.15
C SER A 107 6.52 14.68 28.11
N GLU A 108 7.67 14.36 28.70
CA GLU A 108 7.87 13.24 29.65
C GLU A 108 6.90 13.29 30.85
N GLY A 109 6.37 14.47 31.20
CA GLY A 109 5.39 14.64 32.28
C GLY A 109 3.93 14.56 31.83
N SER A 110 3.63 14.25 30.57
CA SER A 110 2.25 14.16 30.07
C SER A 110 1.65 12.79 30.33
N SER A 111 0.33 12.73 30.54
CA SER A 111 -0.39 11.46 30.67
C SER A 111 -0.25 10.57 29.43
N LEU A 112 -0.02 11.16 28.27
CA LEU A 112 0.26 10.43 27.02
C LEU A 112 1.63 9.74 27.05
N TYR A 113 2.65 10.36 27.65
CA TYR A 113 3.97 9.75 27.81
C TYR A 113 3.91 8.52 28.71
N GLU A 114 3.22 8.62 29.84
CA GLU A 114 3.03 7.49 30.75
C GLU A 114 2.31 6.32 30.08
N GLN A 115 1.30 6.61 29.25
CA GLN A 115 0.58 5.59 28.48
C GLN A 115 1.46 4.93 27.41
N VAL A 116 2.31 5.69 26.73
CA VAL A 116 3.24 5.15 25.72
C VAL A 116 4.31 4.27 26.36
N MET A 117 4.84 4.65 27.53
CA MET A 117 5.87 3.86 28.23
C MET A 117 5.33 2.60 28.92
N ALA A 118 4.01 2.52 29.14
CA ALA A 118 3.36 1.39 29.78
C ALA A 118 2.86 0.31 28.82
N ALA A 119 2.93 0.54 27.50
CA ALA A 119 2.49 -0.38 26.44
C ALA A 119 3.65 -1.24 25.92
#